data_AF-A0A7C1DLB2-F1
#
_entry.id   AF-A0A7C1DLB2-F1
#
_cell.length_a   1.000
_cell.length_b   1.000
_cell.length_c   1.000
_cell.angle_alpha   90.00
_cell.angle_beta   90.00
_cell.angle_gamma   90.00
#
_symmetry.space_group_name_H-M   'P 1'
#
loop_
_entity.id
_entity.type
_entity.pdbx_description
1 polymer ?
#
loop_
_entity_poly.entity_id
_entity_poly.type
_entity_poly.pdbx_seq_one_letter_code
_entity_poly.pdbx_strand_id
1 'polypeptide(L)'
;MIPDSPVKAFVVIYPGFCNRIGGPINDHHGKIWNQFRLSRREFLRRFGIASGAITFSPFFLDRFSRACAQGPDVKVFLVKNGDHMQNTAKIWQLAGGTSRYIASDDVVIIKCNGQWPDRGYTHTGCVKGVIDKILEIPGFSGEIHICDNVQTYGSAGEFGFDATPGKRTDNWPDHNWNSLAAAYQAAGKPVATKRWYNEPSTGGGISGPAEGEGWVREFFSHHDIPAFLSYPIYDSPITGDYRIDPKHGAWSKSSGQYLTDRKVVVLFLPTLNYHSGYAGITGAVKCFFGSTEIHGGIGGKLGEYYQIHSATYQHAGNSENTNAYRAGELTARYMHNQYAPSLFITCAMYSGHDGRWSSAVETKTVLACTNPASLDYIACKQVISPLRGDSVLDPDIDQPVRRQLLGCADGGVGTIDPARIELVQYDFDNPSATRIDIDNAILDLKSGGATTETDVKNLIREYMETP
;
A
#
# COMPACT_ATOMS: atom_id res chain seq x y z
N MET A 1 -3.56 1.69 53.32
CA MET A 1 -2.71 2.75 53.89
C MET A 1 -1.57 2.99 52.92
N ILE A 2 -1.71 4.06 52.15
CA ILE A 2 -0.66 4.68 51.33
C ILE A 2 0.29 5.43 52.28
N PRO A 3 1.56 5.61 51.92
CA PRO A 3 1.98 7.00 51.75
C PRO A 3 2.70 7.25 50.42
N ASP A 4 2.17 8.25 49.72
CA ASP A 4 2.67 8.89 48.53
C ASP A 4 3.94 9.68 48.86
N SER A 5 4.89 9.69 47.93
CA SER A 5 5.93 10.69 47.87
C SER A 5 6.04 11.19 46.42
N PRO A 6 5.84 12.49 46.16
CA PRO A 6 5.97 13.03 44.81
C PRO A 6 7.41 13.42 44.52
N VAL A 7 7.93 12.92 43.39
CA VAL A 7 9.18 13.39 42.78
C VAL A 7 8.95 14.79 42.19
N LYS A 8 9.69 15.78 42.70
CA LYS A 8 9.75 17.15 42.18
C LYS A 8 10.63 17.18 40.92
N ALA A 9 10.05 17.54 39.77
CA ALA A 9 10.82 17.93 38.59
C ALA A 9 11.12 19.43 38.65
N PHE A 10 12.41 19.79 38.69
CA PHE A 10 12.90 21.16 38.53
C PHE A 10 13.01 21.48 37.04
N VAL A 11 12.33 22.53 36.58
CA VAL A 11 12.60 23.16 35.29
C VAL A 11 13.44 24.41 35.57
N VAL A 12 14.69 24.39 35.11
CA VAL A 12 15.59 25.54 35.14
C VAL A 12 15.35 26.37 33.88
N ILE A 13 14.90 27.61 34.04
CA ILE A 13 14.81 28.61 32.96
C ILE A 13 15.96 29.60 33.17
N TYR A 14 16.88 29.69 32.20
CA TYR A 14 17.88 30.74 32.13
C TYR A 14 17.31 31.97 31.42
N PRO A 15 17.38 33.18 32.00
CA PRO A 15 17.16 34.42 31.27
C PRO A 15 18.48 35.12 30.95
N GLY A 16 18.63 35.55 29.70
CA GLY A 16 19.46 36.69 29.34
C GLY A 16 20.63 36.38 28.42
N PHE A 17 20.58 36.93 27.21
CA PHE A 17 21.61 37.86 26.71
C PHE A 17 21.17 38.42 25.35
N CYS A 18 20.87 39.72 25.30
CA CYS A 18 21.43 40.69 24.36
C CYS A 18 20.53 41.93 24.24
N ASN A 19 21.03 43.02 24.81
CA ASN A 19 20.58 44.38 24.57
C ASN A 19 21.63 45.05 23.66
N ARG A 20 21.14 45.93 22.77
CA ARG A 20 21.84 46.95 21.97
C ARG A 20 22.73 46.46 20.83
N ILE A 21 22.33 46.76 19.58
CA ILE A 21 22.93 47.83 18.74
C ILE A 21 21.80 48.43 17.88
N GLY A 22 21.70 49.76 17.85
CA GLY A 22 20.74 50.50 17.02
C GLY A 22 21.31 50.84 15.64
N GLY A 23 20.43 50.85 14.65
CA GLY A 23 20.65 51.38 13.30
C GLY A 23 19.33 51.32 12.51
N PRO A 24 19.00 52.32 11.67
CA PRO A 24 17.70 52.39 11.00
C PRO A 24 17.70 51.45 9.79
N ILE A 25 16.79 50.47 9.76
CA ILE A 25 16.55 49.64 8.57
C ILE A 25 15.28 50.15 7.89
N ASN A 26 15.47 50.57 6.65
CA ASN A 26 14.45 51.05 5.73
C ASN A 26 13.39 49.98 5.44
N ASP A 27 12.20 50.51 5.24
CA ASP A 27 10.90 49.91 5.08
C ASP A 27 10.76 49.10 3.77
N HIS A 28 10.65 47.77 3.82
CA HIS A 28 10.26 46.93 2.66
C HIS A 28 9.55 45.61 3.02
N HIS A 29 8.68 45.59 4.03
CA HIS A 29 7.83 44.42 4.35
C HIS A 29 6.33 44.74 4.49
N GLY A 30 5.81 45.56 3.57
CA GLY A 30 4.42 46.06 3.60
C GLY A 30 3.40 45.37 2.69
N LYS A 31 3.58 44.11 2.25
CA LYS A 31 2.67 43.50 1.25
C LYS A 31 1.93 42.21 1.62
N ILE A 32 2.06 41.68 2.84
CA ILE A 32 1.26 40.51 3.30
C ILE A 32 0.11 40.91 4.24
N TRP A 33 0.12 42.11 4.81
CA TRP A 33 -0.77 42.49 5.92
C TRP A 33 -2.10 43.15 5.51
N ASN A 34 -2.31 43.45 4.23
CA ASN A 34 -3.49 44.19 3.76
C ASN A 34 -4.74 43.33 3.51
N GLN A 35 -4.64 42.00 3.55
CA GLN A 35 -5.80 41.13 3.29
C GLN A 35 -6.76 40.99 4.48
N PHE A 36 -6.33 41.30 5.71
CA PHE A 36 -7.16 41.05 6.90
C PHE A 36 -7.64 42.30 7.65
N ARG A 37 -7.24 43.52 7.26
CA ARG A 37 -7.63 44.80 7.94
C ARG A 37 -7.53 44.77 9.49
N LEU A 38 -6.67 43.93 10.06
CA LEU A 38 -6.44 43.88 11.50
C LEU A 38 -5.14 44.61 11.82
N SER A 39 -5.19 45.61 12.68
CA SER A 39 -3.96 46.21 13.22
C SER A 39 -3.25 45.19 14.13
N ARG A 40 -1.92 45.29 14.27
CA ARG A 40 -1.14 44.47 15.22
C ARG A 40 -1.74 44.49 16.64
N ARG A 41 -2.31 45.64 17.03
CA ARG A 41 -2.97 45.84 18.32
C ARG A 41 -4.33 45.11 18.39
N GLU A 42 -5.08 45.09 17.28
CA GLU A 42 -6.35 44.37 17.12
C GLU A 42 -6.13 42.85 17.16
N PHE A 43 -5.08 42.36 16.48
CA PHE A 43 -4.67 40.96 16.51
C PHE A 43 -4.33 40.50 17.93
N LEU A 44 -3.45 41.24 18.62
CA LEU A 44 -3.07 40.92 20.00
C LEU A 44 -4.26 41.04 20.97
N ARG A 45 -5.27 41.87 20.68
CA ARG A 45 -6.47 41.99 21.50
C ARG A 45 -7.45 40.83 21.26
N ARG A 46 -7.63 40.40 20.01
CA ARG A 46 -8.49 39.24 19.66
C ARG A 46 -7.87 37.92 20.11
N PHE A 47 -6.55 37.77 19.96
CA PHE A 47 -5.81 36.61 20.46
C PHE A 47 -5.59 36.68 21.99
N GLY A 48 -5.45 37.88 22.55
CA GLY A 48 -5.33 38.11 23.99
C GLY A 48 -6.58 37.72 24.78
N ILE A 49 -7.77 38.00 24.23
CA ILE A 49 -9.05 37.58 24.81
C ILE A 49 -9.23 36.05 24.66
N ALA A 50 -8.76 35.45 23.57
CA ALA A 50 -8.71 34.00 23.43
C ALA A 50 -7.72 33.35 24.42
N SER A 51 -6.57 33.97 24.68
CA SER A 51 -5.58 33.44 25.64
C SER A 51 -6.06 33.41 27.08
N GLY A 52 -7.00 34.28 27.48
CA GLY A 52 -7.61 34.24 28.82
C GLY A 52 -8.58 33.06 29.03
N ALA A 53 -9.19 32.55 27.96
CA ALA A 53 -10.05 31.36 27.99
C ALA A 53 -9.25 30.05 27.82
N ILE A 54 -8.02 30.12 27.28
CA ILE A 54 -7.11 28.98 27.09
C ILE A 54 -6.41 28.57 28.40
N THR A 55 -6.38 29.43 29.42
CA THR A 55 -5.61 29.18 30.65
C THR A 55 -6.26 28.23 31.67
N PHE A 56 -7.51 27.78 31.49
CA PHE A 56 -8.21 27.03 32.56
C PHE A 56 -8.95 25.76 32.14
N SER A 57 -8.70 25.21 30.95
CA SER A 57 -9.22 23.88 30.61
C SER A 57 -8.12 22.97 30.07
N PRO A 58 -7.58 22.06 30.91
CA PRO A 58 -6.72 20.96 30.46
C PRO A 58 -7.36 20.16 29.31
N PHE A 59 -8.69 20.08 29.28
CA PHE A 59 -9.46 19.44 28.22
C PHE A 59 -9.36 20.17 26.87
N PHE A 60 -9.33 21.51 26.86
CA PHE A 60 -9.20 22.28 25.63
C PHE A 60 -7.76 22.28 25.10
N LEU A 61 -6.76 22.36 25.97
CA LEU A 61 -5.35 22.23 25.57
C LEU A 61 -5.01 20.81 25.08
N ASP A 62 -5.58 19.77 25.68
CA ASP A 62 -5.43 18.39 25.20
C ASP A 62 -6.13 18.17 23.85
N ARG A 63 -7.36 18.68 23.66
CA ARG A 63 -8.02 18.62 22.34
C ARG A 63 -7.32 19.48 21.29
N PHE A 64 -6.84 20.67 21.64
CA PHE A 64 -6.11 21.54 20.72
C PHE A 64 -4.73 20.96 20.39
N SER A 65 -4.04 20.38 21.37
CA SER A 65 -2.79 19.64 21.15
C SER A 65 -3.01 18.42 20.25
N ARG A 66 -4.07 17.61 20.48
CA ARG A 66 -4.44 16.50 19.58
C ARG A 66 -4.84 16.98 18.19
N ALA A 67 -5.57 18.09 18.08
CA ALA A 67 -5.96 18.68 16.80
C ALA A 67 -4.77 19.32 16.05
N CYS A 68 -3.76 19.83 16.77
CA CYS A 68 -2.53 20.38 16.18
C CYS A 68 -1.44 19.31 15.97
N ALA A 69 -1.54 18.15 16.63
CA ALA A 69 -0.59 17.04 16.54
C ALA A 69 -0.97 15.98 15.50
N GLN A 70 -2.13 16.10 14.85
CA GLN A 70 -2.47 15.27 13.70
C GLN A 70 -1.80 15.83 12.44
N GLY A 71 -0.46 15.80 12.43
CA GLY A 71 0.25 15.72 11.16
C GLY A 71 -0.13 14.43 10.44
N PRO A 72 0.14 14.32 9.14
CA PRO A 72 -0.16 13.11 8.39
C PRO A 72 0.51 11.89 9.04
N ASP A 73 -0.26 10.84 9.28
CA ASP A 73 0.18 9.59 9.89
C ASP A 73 0.26 8.43 8.90
N VAL A 74 -0.19 8.65 7.65
CA VAL A 74 -0.05 7.71 6.54
C VAL A 74 0.74 8.36 5.42
N LYS A 75 1.80 7.67 4.95
CA LYS A 75 2.54 8.09 3.75
C LYS A 75 2.12 7.27 2.55
N VAL A 76 1.82 7.95 1.44
CA VAL A 76 1.62 7.33 0.13
C VAL A 76 2.72 7.84 -0.80
N PHE A 77 3.43 6.90 -1.43
CA PHE A 77 4.46 7.20 -2.41
C PHE A 77 3.85 7.09 -3.80
N LEU A 78 4.09 8.07 -4.67
CA LEU A 78 3.62 8.07 -6.05
C LEU A 78 4.78 8.41 -6.98
N VAL A 79 5.07 7.55 -7.95
CA VAL A 79 6.06 7.82 -9.00
C VAL A 79 5.38 7.71 -10.34
N LYS A 80 5.60 8.70 -11.21
CA LYS A 80 4.98 8.75 -12.53
C LYS A 80 5.95 9.12 -13.65
N ASN A 81 5.54 8.82 -14.87
CA ASN A 81 6.17 9.16 -16.15
C ASN A 81 7.52 8.49 -16.47
N GLY A 82 8.08 7.69 -15.55
CA GLY A 82 9.15 6.75 -15.89
C GLY A 82 8.61 5.48 -16.55
N ASP A 83 9.52 4.66 -17.07
CA ASP A 83 9.18 3.28 -17.41
C ASP A 83 8.92 2.44 -16.13
N HIS A 84 8.47 1.19 -16.31
CA HIS A 84 8.13 0.31 -15.19
C HIS A 84 9.35 -0.02 -14.28
N MET A 85 10.56 -0.06 -14.83
CA MET A 85 11.80 -0.31 -14.07
C MET A 85 12.22 0.93 -13.29
N GLN A 86 12.19 2.10 -13.93
CA GLN A 86 12.47 3.39 -13.32
C GLN A 86 11.50 3.69 -12.18
N ASN A 87 10.20 3.52 -12.42
CA ASN A 87 9.16 3.80 -11.44
C ASN A 87 9.27 2.87 -10.21
N THR A 88 9.47 1.57 -10.42
CA THR A 88 9.62 0.62 -9.31
C THR A 88 10.89 0.88 -8.51
N ALA A 89 12.02 1.17 -9.17
CA ALA A 89 13.26 1.53 -8.51
C ALA A 89 13.10 2.80 -7.65
N LYS A 90 12.49 3.85 -8.19
CA LYS A 90 12.27 5.11 -7.47
C LYS A 90 11.28 4.94 -6.31
N ILE A 91 10.25 4.11 -6.46
CA ILE A 91 9.33 3.78 -5.36
C ILE A 91 10.07 3.14 -4.19
N TRP A 92 10.97 2.19 -4.43
CA TRP A 92 11.79 1.62 -3.36
C TRP A 92 12.69 2.67 -2.71
N GLN A 93 13.29 3.56 -3.50
CA GLN A 93 14.08 4.67 -2.94
C GLN A 93 13.24 5.54 -2.00
N LEU A 94 12.05 5.99 -2.44
CA LEU A 94 11.16 6.82 -1.64
C LEU A 94 10.62 6.09 -0.39
N ALA A 95 10.42 4.78 -0.48
CA ALA A 95 9.98 3.97 0.66
C ALA A 95 11.11 3.74 1.70
N GLY A 96 12.36 4.14 1.40
CA GLY A 96 13.52 3.98 2.28
C GLY A 96 14.35 2.73 2.01
N GLY A 97 14.28 2.19 0.78
CA GLY A 97 15.01 1.01 0.32
C GLY A 97 14.27 -0.31 0.56
N THR A 98 14.66 -1.35 -0.19
CA THR A 98 14.10 -2.70 -0.06
C THR A 98 14.38 -3.33 1.29
N SER A 99 15.60 -3.15 1.82
CA SER A 99 16.02 -3.71 3.12
C SER A 99 15.24 -3.19 4.33
N ARG A 100 14.43 -2.13 4.16
CA ARG A 100 13.49 -1.68 5.21
C ARG A 100 12.35 -2.68 5.44
N TYR A 101 11.96 -3.40 4.39
CA TYR A 101 10.80 -4.30 4.40
C TYR A 101 11.17 -5.78 4.32
N ILE A 102 12.34 -6.08 3.74
CA ILE A 102 12.76 -7.44 3.40
C ILE A 102 14.20 -7.66 3.87
N ALA A 103 14.42 -8.65 4.72
CA ALA A 103 15.75 -9.13 5.08
C ALA A 103 16.32 -10.05 3.99
N SER A 104 17.63 -10.28 4.02
CA SER A 104 18.32 -11.08 3.01
C SER A 104 17.86 -12.54 2.95
N ASP A 105 17.37 -13.09 4.04
CA ASP A 105 16.95 -14.48 4.22
C ASP A 105 15.43 -14.69 4.11
N ASP A 106 14.64 -13.62 3.98
CA ASP A 106 13.18 -13.72 3.96
C ASP A 106 12.63 -14.48 2.73
N VAL A 107 11.55 -15.22 2.93
CA VAL A 107 10.70 -15.69 1.83
C VAL A 107 9.71 -14.58 1.48
N VAL A 108 9.78 -14.08 0.26
CA VAL A 108 8.93 -12.98 -0.21
C VAL A 108 7.81 -13.53 -1.09
N ILE A 109 6.57 -13.33 -0.66
CA ILE A 109 5.38 -13.59 -1.47
C ILE A 109 5.00 -12.28 -2.19
N ILE A 110 5.02 -12.30 -3.52
CA ILE A 110 4.51 -11.24 -4.37
C ILE A 110 3.11 -11.66 -4.84
N LYS A 111 2.09 -11.14 -4.18
CA LYS A 111 0.69 -11.37 -4.53
C LYS A 111 0.25 -10.38 -5.62
N CYS A 112 -0.10 -10.88 -6.80
CA CYS A 112 -0.53 -10.07 -7.95
C CYS A 112 -2.04 -10.17 -8.19
N ASN A 113 -2.61 -9.42 -9.15
CA ASN A 113 -3.92 -9.71 -9.73
C ASN A 113 -3.72 -10.48 -11.03
N GLY A 114 -4.14 -11.75 -11.12
CA GLY A 114 -3.86 -12.60 -12.29
C GLY A 114 -5.04 -12.90 -13.21
N GLN A 115 -6.27 -12.50 -12.85
CA GLN A 115 -7.51 -13.00 -13.44
C GLN A 115 -7.80 -12.54 -14.88
N TRP A 116 -7.54 -11.27 -15.22
CA TRP A 116 -8.00 -10.66 -16.47
C TRP A 116 -6.86 -10.48 -17.47
N PRO A 117 -7.07 -10.72 -18.78
CA PRO A 117 -6.04 -10.57 -19.81
C PRO A 117 -5.65 -9.12 -20.07
N ASP A 118 -4.71 -8.94 -20.99
CA ASP A 118 -4.29 -7.63 -21.51
C ASP A 118 -3.83 -6.73 -20.36
N ARG A 119 -4.43 -5.55 -20.14
CA ARG A 119 -4.08 -4.62 -19.04
C ARG A 119 -4.77 -4.97 -17.71
N GLY A 120 -5.45 -6.11 -17.64
CA GLY A 120 -6.27 -6.51 -16.50
C GLY A 120 -5.52 -7.27 -15.39
N TYR A 121 -4.37 -7.87 -15.68
CA TYR A 121 -3.48 -8.45 -14.69
C TYR A 121 -2.35 -7.46 -14.31
N THR A 122 -1.67 -7.72 -13.19
CA THR A 122 -0.57 -6.88 -12.71
C THR A 122 0.58 -6.84 -13.72
N HIS A 123 1.00 -5.63 -14.09
CA HIS A 123 2.03 -5.39 -15.09
C HIS A 123 3.34 -6.16 -14.81
N THR A 124 3.68 -7.10 -15.70
CA THR A 124 4.80 -8.03 -15.48
C THR A 124 6.14 -7.31 -15.36
N GLY A 125 6.33 -6.21 -16.09
CA GLY A 125 7.52 -5.38 -15.94
C GLY A 125 7.66 -4.79 -14.53
N CYS A 126 6.55 -4.46 -13.85
CA CYS A 126 6.62 -3.98 -12.46
C CYS A 126 6.94 -5.12 -11.50
N VAL A 127 6.38 -6.33 -11.73
CA VAL A 127 6.74 -7.54 -10.99
C VAL A 127 8.25 -7.81 -11.13
N LYS A 128 8.78 -7.71 -12.35
CA LYS A 128 10.22 -7.81 -12.61
C LYS A 128 11.01 -6.76 -11.83
N GLY A 129 10.62 -5.49 -11.89
CA GLY A 129 11.31 -4.40 -11.19
C GLY A 129 11.35 -4.57 -9.68
N VAL A 130 10.28 -5.10 -9.08
CA VAL A 130 10.25 -5.48 -7.67
C VAL A 130 11.21 -6.63 -7.38
N ILE A 131 11.20 -7.70 -8.19
CA ILE A 131 12.09 -8.85 -8.03
C ILE A 131 13.56 -8.43 -8.11
N ASP A 132 13.94 -7.62 -9.12
CA ASP A 132 15.31 -7.14 -9.30
C ASP A 132 15.79 -6.40 -8.04
N LYS A 133 14.95 -5.53 -7.48
CA LYS A 133 15.29 -4.74 -6.29
C LYS A 133 15.42 -5.59 -5.03
N ILE A 134 14.69 -6.69 -4.93
CA ILE A 134 14.87 -7.67 -3.84
C ILE A 134 16.20 -8.43 -4.03
N LEU A 135 16.49 -8.89 -5.25
CA LEU A 135 17.74 -9.61 -5.57
C LEU A 135 18.99 -8.74 -5.47
N GLU A 136 18.85 -7.41 -5.51
CA GLU A 136 19.92 -6.44 -5.24
C GLU A 136 20.28 -6.34 -3.75
N ILE A 137 19.48 -6.88 -2.83
CA ILE A 137 19.82 -6.92 -1.40
C ILE A 137 21.13 -7.70 -1.24
N PRO A 138 22.19 -7.11 -0.65
CA PRO A 138 23.46 -7.79 -0.49
C PRO A 138 23.31 -9.10 0.30
N GLY A 139 23.75 -10.21 -0.31
CA GLY A 139 23.69 -11.53 0.31
C GLY A 139 22.29 -12.16 0.34
N PHE A 140 21.34 -11.70 -0.48
CA PHE A 140 20.01 -12.31 -0.55
C PHE A 140 20.08 -13.82 -0.79
N SER A 141 19.57 -14.59 0.17
CA SER A 141 19.54 -16.05 0.25
C SER A 141 18.13 -16.61 0.47
N GLY A 142 17.14 -15.73 0.56
CA GLY A 142 15.72 -16.06 0.61
C GLY A 142 15.16 -16.57 -0.72
N GLU A 143 13.82 -16.61 -0.81
CA GLU A 143 13.09 -17.06 -2.01
C GLU A 143 12.01 -16.03 -2.38
N ILE A 144 11.63 -15.96 -3.66
CA ILE A 144 10.60 -15.03 -4.14
C ILE A 144 9.52 -15.80 -4.90
N HIS A 145 8.27 -15.71 -4.43
CA HIS A 145 7.12 -16.42 -5.00
C HIS A 145 6.11 -15.45 -5.61
N ILE A 146 5.84 -15.56 -6.91
CA ILE A 146 4.78 -14.81 -7.59
C ILE A 146 3.47 -15.60 -7.48
N CYS A 147 2.47 -15.03 -6.81
CA CYS A 147 1.28 -15.75 -6.39
C CYS A 147 -0.04 -15.04 -6.72
N ASP A 148 -1.08 -15.82 -6.99
CA ASP A 148 -2.49 -15.40 -7.05
C ASP A 148 -3.39 -16.66 -7.15
N ASN A 149 -4.66 -16.55 -6.76
CA ASN A 149 -5.67 -17.60 -6.93
C ASN A 149 -6.37 -17.57 -8.30
N VAL A 150 -6.32 -16.43 -9.01
CA VAL A 150 -7.08 -16.11 -10.24
C VAL A 150 -8.60 -16.30 -10.18
N GLN A 151 -9.15 -16.59 -8.99
CA GLN A 151 -10.60 -16.66 -8.71
C GLN A 151 -11.36 -17.65 -9.61
N THR A 152 -10.69 -18.71 -10.09
CA THR A 152 -11.24 -19.76 -10.99
C THR A 152 -11.94 -19.23 -12.24
N TYR A 153 -11.57 -18.05 -12.71
CA TYR A 153 -12.19 -17.41 -13.87
C TYR A 153 -11.12 -16.98 -14.86
N GLY A 154 -11.44 -16.97 -16.16
CA GLY A 154 -10.56 -16.63 -17.29
C GLY A 154 -10.09 -17.87 -18.07
N SER A 155 -9.37 -17.67 -19.17
CA SER A 155 -8.95 -18.76 -20.06
C SER A 155 -7.45 -19.04 -19.96
N ALA A 156 -7.05 -20.27 -20.29
CA ALA A 156 -5.64 -20.57 -20.50
C ALA A 156 -5.05 -19.63 -21.56
N GLY A 157 -3.87 -19.09 -21.31
CA GLY A 157 -3.22 -18.11 -22.17
C GLY A 157 -3.66 -16.65 -21.95
N GLU A 158 -4.50 -16.39 -20.94
CA GLU A 158 -5.00 -15.06 -20.58
C GLU A 158 -4.53 -14.57 -19.20
N PHE A 159 -4.05 -15.47 -18.34
CA PHE A 159 -3.67 -15.10 -16.97
C PHE A 159 -2.30 -14.46 -16.92
N GLY A 160 -2.03 -13.65 -15.89
CA GLY A 160 -0.67 -13.17 -15.63
C GLY A 160 0.38 -14.31 -15.61
N PHE A 161 -0.01 -15.51 -15.17
CA PHE A 161 0.82 -16.71 -15.18
C PHE A 161 1.20 -17.18 -16.59
N ASP A 162 0.25 -17.24 -17.53
CA ASP A 162 0.40 -17.95 -18.81
C ASP A 162 0.06 -17.11 -20.04
N ALA A 163 -0.11 -15.78 -19.88
CA ALA A 163 -0.52 -14.87 -20.94
C ALA A 163 0.30 -15.06 -22.23
N THR A 164 -0.40 -15.25 -23.33
CA THR A 164 0.20 -15.37 -24.67
C THR A 164 0.76 -14.02 -25.13
N PRO A 165 1.71 -13.99 -26.10
CA PRO A 165 2.32 -12.73 -26.55
C PRO A 165 1.33 -11.61 -26.89
N GLY A 166 0.22 -11.95 -27.57
CA GLY A 166 -0.83 -10.97 -27.91
C GLY A 166 -1.55 -10.36 -26.70
N LYS A 167 -1.53 -11.04 -25.55
CA LYS A 167 -2.11 -10.58 -24.27
C LYS A 167 -1.09 -9.87 -23.36
N ARG A 168 0.14 -9.66 -23.85
CA ARG A 168 1.26 -9.06 -23.08
C ARG A 168 1.79 -7.77 -23.68
N THR A 169 1.30 -7.34 -24.84
CA THR A 169 1.78 -6.14 -25.56
C THR A 169 1.91 -4.93 -24.64
N ASP A 170 0.90 -4.69 -23.80
CA ASP A 170 0.83 -3.54 -22.89
C ASP A 170 1.12 -3.94 -21.43
N ASN A 171 1.57 -5.17 -21.20
CA ASN A 171 1.87 -5.72 -19.87
C ASN A 171 3.25 -6.41 -19.83
N TRP A 172 4.20 -5.77 -20.52
CA TRP A 172 5.56 -6.20 -20.82
C TRP A 172 5.64 -7.41 -21.76
N PRO A 173 6.09 -7.21 -23.03
CA PRO A 173 5.97 -8.21 -24.09
C PRO A 173 6.96 -9.37 -24.00
N ASP A 174 7.94 -9.32 -23.10
CA ASP A 174 9.01 -10.32 -23.05
C ASP A 174 8.56 -11.59 -22.32
N HIS A 175 7.89 -11.45 -21.17
CA HIS A 175 7.49 -12.59 -20.34
C HIS A 175 6.07 -12.48 -19.75
N ASN A 176 5.39 -13.62 -19.61
CA ASN A 176 4.38 -13.83 -18.55
C ASN A 176 5.08 -14.24 -17.25
N TRP A 177 4.36 -14.37 -16.13
CA TRP A 177 4.99 -14.66 -14.84
C TRP A 177 5.70 -16.02 -14.79
N ASN A 178 5.16 -17.06 -15.44
CA ASN A 178 5.82 -18.37 -15.49
C ASN A 178 7.16 -18.30 -16.24
N SER A 179 7.16 -17.68 -17.42
CA SER A 179 8.38 -17.53 -18.22
C SER A 179 9.39 -16.56 -17.58
N LEU A 180 8.93 -15.55 -16.82
CA LEU A 180 9.79 -14.66 -16.05
C LEU A 180 10.49 -15.42 -14.92
N ALA A 181 9.74 -16.20 -14.13
CA ALA A 181 10.30 -17.03 -13.08
C ALA A 181 11.29 -18.06 -13.66
N ALA A 182 10.95 -18.71 -14.77
CA ALA A 182 11.85 -19.64 -15.46
C ALA A 182 13.16 -18.96 -15.91
N ALA A 183 13.10 -17.72 -16.41
CA ALA A 183 14.29 -16.96 -16.78
C ALA A 183 15.20 -16.67 -15.57
N TYR A 184 14.63 -16.32 -14.43
CA TYR A 184 15.39 -16.15 -13.17
C TYR A 184 16.00 -17.46 -12.68
N GLN A 185 15.26 -18.57 -12.71
CA GLN A 185 15.78 -19.89 -12.32
C GLN A 185 16.92 -20.35 -13.22
N ALA A 186 16.80 -20.13 -14.54
CA ALA A 186 17.88 -20.40 -15.48
C ALA A 186 19.15 -19.58 -15.19
N ALA A 187 19.00 -18.40 -14.58
CA ALA A 187 20.08 -17.56 -14.09
C ALA A 187 20.53 -17.89 -12.64
N GLY A 188 20.07 -19.00 -12.07
CA GLY A 188 20.41 -19.44 -10.71
C GLY A 188 19.78 -18.59 -9.60
N LYS A 189 18.68 -17.88 -9.88
CA LYS A 189 17.97 -17.03 -8.89
C LYS A 189 16.75 -17.75 -8.31
N PRO A 190 16.45 -17.58 -7.01
CA PRO A 190 15.41 -18.33 -6.29
C PRO A 190 14.02 -17.71 -6.48
N VAL A 191 13.55 -17.64 -7.73
CA VAL A 191 12.25 -17.04 -8.09
C VAL A 191 11.34 -18.12 -8.68
N ALA A 192 10.10 -18.20 -8.22
CA ALA A 192 9.12 -19.16 -8.73
C ALA A 192 7.71 -18.58 -8.76
N THR A 193 6.83 -19.19 -9.53
CA THR A 193 5.39 -18.93 -9.47
C THR A 193 4.69 -19.97 -8.61
N LYS A 194 3.70 -19.54 -7.80
CA LYS A 194 2.76 -20.44 -7.13
C LYS A 194 1.32 -19.96 -7.36
N ARG A 195 0.59 -20.70 -8.19
CA ARG A 195 -0.86 -20.50 -8.31
C ARG A 195 -1.56 -21.19 -7.13
N TRP A 196 -2.40 -20.44 -6.43
CA TRP A 196 -3.19 -20.97 -5.33
C TRP A 196 -4.50 -21.54 -5.86
N TYR A 197 -4.56 -22.84 -6.09
CA TYR A 197 -5.80 -23.48 -6.54
C TYR A 197 -6.79 -23.62 -5.38
N ASN A 198 -8.08 -23.46 -5.67
CA ASN A 198 -9.13 -23.80 -4.71
C ASN A 198 -9.14 -25.31 -4.46
N GLU A 199 -9.51 -25.70 -3.24
CA GLU A 199 -9.72 -27.12 -2.95
C GLU A 199 -11.02 -27.62 -3.61
N PRO A 200 -11.11 -28.93 -3.90
CA PRO A 200 -12.37 -29.56 -4.26
C PRO A 200 -13.43 -29.35 -3.18
N SER A 201 -14.71 -29.39 -3.55
CA SER A 201 -15.85 -29.18 -2.62
C SER A 201 -15.98 -30.20 -1.49
N THR A 202 -15.19 -31.27 -1.55
CA THR A 202 -15.09 -32.31 -0.52
C THR A 202 -13.90 -32.11 0.42
N GLY A 203 -13.06 -31.10 0.19
CA GLY A 203 -11.88 -30.81 1.01
C GLY A 203 -12.24 -30.16 2.33
N GLY A 204 -11.84 -30.78 3.45
CA GLY A 204 -12.06 -30.24 4.79
C GLY A 204 -11.28 -28.97 5.10
N GLY A 205 -10.35 -28.56 4.23
CA GLY A 205 -9.33 -27.56 4.56
C GLY A 205 -8.28 -28.16 5.48
N ILE A 206 -7.37 -27.32 5.93
CA ILE A 206 -6.31 -27.68 6.88
C ILE A 206 -6.32 -26.74 8.07
N SER A 207 -5.81 -27.21 9.21
CA SER A 207 -5.63 -26.39 10.41
C SER A 207 -4.27 -25.71 10.48
N GLY A 208 -3.29 -26.21 9.72
CA GLY A 208 -1.93 -25.67 9.68
C GLY A 208 -0.97 -26.49 8.82
N PRO A 209 0.31 -26.09 8.75
CA PRO A 209 1.28 -26.65 7.79
C PRO A 209 1.69 -28.10 8.07
N ALA A 210 1.39 -28.64 9.25
CA ALA A 210 1.62 -30.05 9.57
C ALA A 210 0.73 -31.00 8.73
N GLU A 211 -0.45 -30.54 8.29
CA GLU A 211 -1.44 -31.34 7.57
C GLU A 211 -1.22 -31.38 6.05
N GLY A 212 -0.35 -30.52 5.52
CA GLY A 212 -0.04 -30.47 4.08
C GLY A 212 -0.24 -29.09 3.46
N GLU A 213 -0.38 -29.07 2.14
CA GLU A 213 -0.85 -27.89 1.41
C GLU A 213 -2.37 -27.80 1.48
N GLY A 214 -2.92 -26.58 1.45
CA GLY A 214 -4.36 -26.37 1.51
C GLY A 214 -4.74 -24.97 1.96
N TRP A 215 -6.00 -24.82 2.36
CA TRP A 215 -6.54 -23.56 2.87
C TRP A 215 -6.89 -23.65 4.35
N VAL A 216 -6.34 -22.72 5.14
CA VAL A 216 -6.82 -22.48 6.50
C VAL A 216 -8.01 -21.53 6.42
N ARG A 217 -9.14 -21.91 7.03
CA ARG A 217 -10.43 -21.20 6.91
C ARG A 217 -10.89 -20.67 8.27
N GLU A 218 -11.36 -19.42 8.28
CA GLU A 218 -12.06 -18.79 9.40
C GLU A 218 -13.52 -18.57 8.99
N PHE A 219 -14.45 -19.19 9.72
CA PHE A 219 -15.90 -19.06 9.51
C PHE A 219 -16.51 -18.06 10.49
N PHE A 220 -17.44 -17.23 10.03
CA PHE A 220 -18.07 -16.18 10.84
C PHE A 220 -19.41 -15.72 10.25
N SER A 221 -20.13 -14.85 10.98
CA SER A 221 -21.28 -14.12 10.45
C SER A 221 -20.87 -12.70 10.05
N HIS A 222 -21.28 -12.25 8.87
CA HIS A 222 -21.04 -10.91 8.33
C HIS A 222 -22.35 -10.30 7.86
N HIS A 223 -22.94 -9.39 8.64
CA HIS A 223 -24.28 -8.85 8.38
C HIS A 223 -25.32 -9.97 8.16
N ASP A 224 -25.35 -10.93 9.10
CA ASP A 224 -26.21 -12.12 9.07
C ASP A 224 -25.98 -13.07 7.89
N ILE A 225 -24.89 -12.87 7.15
CA ILE A 225 -24.43 -13.80 6.11
C ILE A 225 -23.39 -14.73 6.73
N PRO A 226 -23.60 -16.06 6.71
CA PRO A 226 -22.56 -17.02 7.06
C PRO A 226 -21.42 -16.91 6.03
N ALA A 227 -20.27 -16.41 6.43
CA ALA A 227 -19.15 -16.13 5.55
C ALA A 227 -17.87 -16.84 6.02
N PHE A 228 -16.88 -16.90 5.14
CA PHE A 228 -15.54 -17.31 5.52
C PHE A 228 -14.45 -16.50 4.81
N LEU A 229 -13.29 -16.42 5.46
CA LEU A 229 -12.03 -15.96 4.90
C LEU A 229 -11.03 -17.11 4.99
N SER A 230 -10.03 -17.10 4.11
CA SER A 230 -8.99 -18.12 4.13
C SER A 230 -7.65 -17.61 3.62
N TYR A 231 -6.58 -18.31 3.99
CA TYR A 231 -5.26 -18.12 3.41
C TYR A 231 -4.63 -19.46 3.03
N PRO A 232 -3.75 -19.46 2.02
CA PRO A 232 -3.14 -20.69 1.53
C PRO A 232 -1.92 -21.05 2.37
N ILE A 233 -1.73 -22.34 2.60
CA ILE A 233 -0.43 -22.93 2.96
C ILE A 233 0.02 -23.79 1.79
N TYR A 234 1.29 -23.64 1.40
CA TYR A 234 1.83 -24.36 0.27
C TYR A 234 3.31 -24.72 0.44
N ASP A 235 3.76 -25.79 -0.20
CA ASP A 235 5.17 -26.17 -0.22
C ASP A 235 5.98 -25.15 -1.03
N SER A 236 7.18 -24.80 -0.56
CA SER A 236 8.09 -23.93 -1.33
C SER A 236 8.29 -24.52 -2.73
N PRO A 237 7.98 -23.76 -3.80
CA PRO A 237 8.21 -24.21 -5.18
C PRO A 237 9.70 -24.23 -5.58
N ILE A 238 10.62 -23.79 -4.71
CA ILE A 238 12.06 -23.79 -4.96
C ILE A 238 12.74 -24.99 -4.31
N THR A 239 12.56 -25.14 -2.99
CA THR A 239 13.27 -26.18 -2.20
C THR A 239 12.39 -27.38 -1.86
N GLY A 240 11.09 -27.16 -1.62
CA GLY A 240 10.17 -28.20 -1.15
C GLY A 240 10.41 -28.69 0.29
N ASP A 241 11.43 -28.16 0.98
CA ASP A 241 11.86 -28.56 2.33
C ASP A 241 11.01 -27.94 3.44
N TYR A 242 10.37 -26.82 3.15
CA TYR A 242 9.46 -26.14 4.05
C TYR A 242 8.17 -25.70 3.36
N ARG A 243 7.14 -25.49 4.19
CA ARG A 243 5.85 -24.92 3.81
C ARG A 243 5.80 -23.45 4.13
N ILE A 244 5.16 -22.69 3.26
CA ILE A 244 4.92 -21.27 3.44
C ILE A 244 3.55 -21.12 4.08
N ASP A 245 3.55 -20.65 5.32
CA ASP A 245 2.37 -20.15 6.00
C ASP A 245 2.50 -18.61 6.07
N PRO A 246 1.72 -17.84 5.28
CA PRO A 246 1.83 -16.38 5.27
C PRO A 246 1.43 -15.72 6.59
N LYS A 247 0.74 -16.44 7.48
CA LYS A 247 0.35 -15.94 8.80
C LYS A 247 1.40 -16.22 9.87
N HIS A 248 2.07 -17.37 9.80
CA HIS A 248 2.94 -17.85 10.88
C HIS A 248 4.43 -18.00 10.50
N GLY A 249 4.78 -18.02 9.21
CA GLY A 249 6.15 -18.10 8.72
C GLY A 249 6.46 -19.36 7.91
N ALA A 250 7.73 -19.65 7.69
CA ALA A 250 8.17 -20.85 6.99
C ALA A 250 8.20 -22.05 7.96
N TRP A 251 7.52 -23.14 7.63
CA TRP A 251 7.42 -24.36 8.45
C TRP A 251 8.30 -25.47 7.89
N SER A 252 9.31 -25.90 8.65
CA SER A 252 10.18 -27.01 8.27
C SER A 252 9.43 -28.34 8.29
N LYS A 253 9.46 -29.06 7.16
CA LYS A 253 8.84 -30.39 7.05
C LYS A 253 9.65 -31.46 7.78
N SER A 254 10.96 -31.28 7.92
CA SER A 254 11.85 -32.25 8.57
C SER A 254 11.80 -32.16 10.10
N SER A 255 11.76 -30.94 10.65
CA SER A 255 11.69 -30.73 12.10
C SER A 255 10.27 -30.61 12.64
N GLY A 256 9.28 -30.32 11.78
CA GLY A 256 7.91 -30.07 12.22
C GLY A 256 7.80 -28.82 13.09
N GLN A 257 8.55 -27.76 12.75
CA GLN A 257 8.58 -26.49 13.48
C GLN A 257 8.72 -25.31 12.52
N TYR A 258 8.25 -24.14 12.93
CA TYR A 258 8.54 -22.89 12.22
C TYR A 258 10.03 -22.55 12.29
N LEU A 259 10.59 -22.14 11.15
CA LEU A 259 11.94 -21.61 11.04
C LEU A 259 12.00 -20.24 11.76
N THR A 260 13.03 -20.06 12.56
CA THR A 260 13.23 -18.82 13.34
C THR A 260 14.10 -17.79 12.61
N ASP A 261 14.85 -18.25 11.60
CA ASP A 261 15.79 -17.50 10.78
C ASP A 261 15.22 -17.15 9.40
N ARG A 262 13.95 -17.48 9.13
CA ARG A 262 13.34 -17.28 7.81
C ARG A 262 11.91 -16.77 7.96
N LYS A 263 11.72 -15.46 7.82
CA LYS A 263 10.37 -14.87 7.88
C LYS A 263 9.69 -14.97 6.53
N VAL A 264 8.37 -14.91 6.56
CA VAL A 264 7.55 -14.76 5.35
C VAL A 264 7.10 -13.31 5.28
N VAL A 265 7.49 -12.62 4.21
CA VAL A 265 7.10 -11.24 3.91
C VAL A 265 6.14 -11.25 2.73
N VAL A 266 5.02 -10.54 2.84
CA VAL A 266 4.01 -10.50 1.78
C VAL A 266 3.92 -9.09 1.20
N LEU A 267 4.12 -8.97 -0.12
CA LEU A 267 3.89 -7.77 -0.90
C LEU A 267 2.65 -7.95 -1.77
N PHE A 268 1.77 -6.95 -1.81
CA PHE A 268 0.63 -6.95 -2.74
C PHE A 268 0.92 -6.01 -3.90
N LEU A 269 0.87 -6.49 -5.12
CA LEU A 269 1.08 -5.72 -6.34
C LEU A 269 -0.22 -5.66 -7.14
N PRO A 270 -1.20 -4.85 -6.74
CA PRO A 270 -2.45 -4.75 -7.48
C PRO A 270 -2.26 -4.01 -8.81
N THR A 271 -3.13 -4.30 -9.77
CA THR A 271 -3.38 -3.38 -10.92
C THR A 271 -4.36 -2.29 -10.50
N LEU A 272 -4.55 -1.26 -11.34
CA LEU A 272 -5.52 -0.17 -11.10
C LEU A 272 -6.51 -0.08 -12.26
N ASN A 273 -7.72 -0.61 -12.07
CA ASN A 273 -8.76 -0.61 -13.10
C ASN A 273 -10.14 -0.35 -12.49
N TYR A 274 -11.01 0.36 -13.19
CA TYR A 274 -12.44 0.40 -12.89
C TYR A 274 -13.04 -0.98 -13.10
N HIS A 275 -13.68 -1.50 -12.06
CA HIS A 275 -14.26 -2.82 -12.10
C HIS A 275 -15.72 -2.80 -12.55
N SER A 276 -16.56 -1.99 -11.89
CA SER A 276 -17.99 -1.80 -12.21
C SER A 276 -18.66 -0.86 -11.21
N GLY A 277 -19.88 -0.43 -11.54
CA GLY A 277 -20.74 0.37 -10.66
C GLY A 277 -21.18 -0.34 -9.38
N TYR A 278 -20.98 -1.64 -9.23
CA TYR A 278 -21.28 -2.36 -7.99
C TYR A 278 -20.05 -2.64 -7.11
N ALA A 279 -18.84 -2.47 -7.66
CA ALA A 279 -17.61 -2.91 -6.99
C ALA A 279 -16.52 -1.84 -6.88
N GLY A 280 -16.69 -0.68 -7.53
CA GLY A 280 -15.67 0.35 -7.57
C GLY A 280 -14.48 -0.08 -8.43
N ILE A 281 -13.28 0.00 -7.88
CA ILE A 281 -12.03 -0.33 -8.59
C ILE A 281 -11.50 -1.72 -8.21
N THR A 282 -10.77 -2.32 -9.15
CA THR A 282 -9.72 -3.28 -8.84
C THR A 282 -8.48 -2.48 -8.47
N GLY A 283 -8.11 -2.55 -7.20
CA GLY A 283 -6.96 -1.87 -6.58
C GLY A 283 -6.45 -2.68 -5.38
N ALA A 284 -5.75 -2.02 -4.47
CA ALA A 284 -5.17 -2.62 -3.26
C ALA A 284 -6.23 -3.30 -2.37
N VAL A 285 -7.39 -2.67 -2.14
CA VAL A 285 -8.46 -3.25 -1.32
C VAL A 285 -9.03 -4.51 -1.97
N LYS A 286 -9.32 -4.46 -3.27
CA LYS A 286 -9.88 -5.62 -3.98
C LYS A 286 -8.86 -6.73 -4.25
N CYS A 287 -7.56 -6.46 -4.08
CA CYS A 287 -6.50 -7.43 -4.31
C CYS A 287 -6.65 -8.68 -3.42
N PHE A 288 -7.18 -8.53 -2.21
CA PHE A 288 -7.41 -9.63 -1.26
C PHE A 288 -8.29 -10.76 -1.79
N PHE A 289 -9.16 -10.49 -2.78
CA PHE A 289 -10.04 -11.50 -3.37
C PHE A 289 -9.25 -12.60 -4.10
N GLY A 290 -8.05 -12.28 -4.59
CA GLY A 290 -7.13 -13.28 -5.15
C GLY A 290 -6.22 -13.95 -4.12
N SER A 291 -6.33 -13.56 -2.84
CA SER A 291 -5.57 -14.12 -1.71
C SER A 291 -6.38 -15.10 -0.87
N THR A 292 -7.67 -15.24 -1.17
CA THR A 292 -8.57 -16.18 -0.49
C THR A 292 -8.96 -17.30 -1.43
N GLU A 293 -9.48 -18.36 -0.84
CA GLU A 293 -10.17 -19.40 -1.60
C GLU A 293 -11.49 -18.83 -2.14
N ILE A 294 -11.70 -18.97 -3.45
CA ILE A 294 -12.94 -18.57 -4.13
C ILE A 294 -13.72 -19.83 -4.50
N HIS A 295 -14.07 -20.60 -3.46
CA HIS A 295 -14.68 -21.90 -3.61
C HIS A 295 -15.98 -21.84 -4.43
N GLY A 296 -16.09 -22.67 -5.48
CA GLY A 296 -17.22 -22.64 -6.41
C GLY A 296 -17.27 -21.41 -7.33
N GLY A 297 -16.19 -20.65 -7.44
CA GLY A 297 -16.09 -19.46 -8.27
C GLY A 297 -16.72 -18.22 -7.64
N ILE A 298 -16.82 -17.15 -8.43
CA ILE A 298 -17.31 -15.84 -7.96
C ILE A 298 -18.69 -15.93 -7.28
N GLY A 299 -19.52 -16.87 -7.77
CA GLY A 299 -20.87 -17.28 -7.36
C GLY A 299 -20.96 -18.20 -6.15
N GLY A 300 -19.82 -18.76 -5.75
CA GLY A 300 -19.77 -20.00 -5.00
C GLY A 300 -19.84 -19.83 -3.48
N LYS A 301 -19.98 -20.97 -2.83
CA LYS A 301 -20.02 -21.14 -1.38
C LYS A 301 -19.41 -22.49 -1.00
N LEU A 302 -18.92 -22.60 0.23
CA LEU A 302 -18.50 -23.85 0.84
C LEU A 302 -19.57 -24.28 1.85
N GLY A 303 -20.36 -25.29 1.51
CA GLY A 303 -21.54 -25.66 2.30
C GLY A 303 -22.56 -24.51 2.34
N GLU A 304 -22.79 -23.95 3.52
CA GLU A 304 -23.63 -22.75 3.72
C GLU A 304 -22.85 -21.44 3.74
N TYR A 305 -21.51 -21.48 3.79
CA TYR A 305 -20.68 -20.31 4.00
C TYR A 305 -20.25 -19.66 2.68
N TYR A 306 -20.47 -18.36 2.56
CA TYR A 306 -20.11 -17.54 1.42
C TYR A 306 -18.65 -17.09 1.50
N GLN A 307 -17.93 -17.17 0.38
CA GLN A 307 -16.57 -16.63 0.27
C GLN A 307 -16.61 -15.11 0.05
N ILE A 308 -15.47 -14.43 0.18
CA ILE A 308 -15.37 -12.96 0.18
C ILE A 308 -16.13 -12.26 -0.97
N HIS A 309 -16.14 -12.83 -2.17
CA HIS A 309 -16.82 -12.29 -3.34
C HIS A 309 -18.35 -12.49 -3.29
N SER A 310 -18.83 -13.65 -2.88
CA SER A 310 -20.27 -13.90 -2.80
C SER A 310 -20.90 -13.24 -1.56
N ALA A 311 -20.16 -13.21 -0.43
CA ALA A 311 -20.53 -12.52 0.81
C ALA A 311 -20.68 -10.99 0.65
N THR A 312 -20.17 -10.42 -0.44
CA THR A 312 -20.20 -8.98 -0.72
C THR A 312 -21.08 -8.65 -1.91
N TYR A 313 -20.70 -9.08 -3.12
CA TYR A 313 -21.29 -8.57 -4.36
C TYR A 313 -22.53 -9.34 -4.84
N GLN A 314 -22.91 -10.44 -4.20
CA GLN A 314 -23.94 -11.35 -4.72
C GLN A 314 -25.13 -11.57 -3.79
N HIS A 315 -25.19 -10.86 -2.66
CA HIS A 315 -26.36 -10.92 -1.80
C HIS A 315 -27.48 -10.00 -2.31
N ALA A 316 -28.61 -10.62 -2.66
CA ALA A 316 -29.80 -9.93 -3.12
C ALA A 316 -30.38 -8.96 -2.07
N GLY A 317 -31.00 -7.88 -2.54
CA GLY A 317 -31.67 -6.89 -1.68
C GLY A 317 -30.79 -5.76 -1.16
N ASN A 318 -29.49 -5.76 -1.47
CA ASN A 318 -28.56 -4.71 -1.09
C ASN A 318 -28.25 -3.75 -2.25
N SER A 319 -27.93 -2.50 -1.92
CA SER A 319 -27.45 -1.52 -2.89
C SER A 319 -25.99 -1.78 -3.30
N GLU A 320 -25.60 -1.28 -4.47
CA GLU A 320 -24.20 -1.29 -4.94
C GLU A 320 -23.23 -0.69 -3.91
N ASN A 321 -23.61 0.44 -3.30
CA ASN A 321 -22.85 1.10 -2.24
C ASN A 321 -22.70 0.23 -0.99
N THR A 322 -23.75 -0.50 -0.60
CA THR A 322 -23.71 -1.44 0.53
C THR A 322 -22.74 -2.59 0.24
N ASN A 323 -22.78 -3.15 -0.96
CA ASN A 323 -21.93 -4.27 -1.34
C ASN A 323 -20.45 -3.86 -1.40
N ALA A 324 -20.16 -2.69 -1.96
CA ALA A 324 -18.81 -2.15 -2.00
C ALA A 324 -18.25 -1.88 -0.58
N TYR A 325 -19.07 -1.30 0.30
CA TYR A 325 -18.69 -1.09 1.71
C TYR A 325 -18.34 -2.41 2.42
N ARG A 326 -19.18 -3.44 2.29
CA ARG A 326 -18.90 -4.77 2.86
C ARG A 326 -17.61 -5.40 2.33
N ALA A 327 -17.27 -5.17 1.07
CA ALA A 327 -15.98 -5.62 0.52
C ALA A 327 -14.78 -4.95 1.19
N GLY A 328 -14.90 -3.66 1.54
CA GLY A 328 -13.92 -2.96 2.36
C GLY A 328 -13.80 -3.55 3.77
N GLU A 329 -14.93 -3.82 4.43
CA GLU A 329 -14.94 -4.42 5.77
C GLU A 329 -14.29 -5.81 5.82
N LEU A 330 -14.58 -6.66 4.83
CA LEU A 330 -13.94 -7.98 4.76
C LEU A 330 -12.44 -7.89 4.48
N THR A 331 -12.00 -6.87 3.76
CA THR A 331 -10.56 -6.59 3.58
C THR A 331 -9.90 -6.21 4.91
N ALA A 332 -10.53 -5.32 5.68
CA ALA A 332 -10.03 -4.96 6.99
C ALA A 332 -9.98 -6.18 7.93
N ARG A 333 -11.06 -6.97 7.97
CA ARG A 333 -11.11 -8.22 8.74
C ARG A 333 -10.00 -9.20 8.33
N TYR A 334 -9.72 -9.32 7.04
CA TYR A 334 -8.64 -10.18 6.56
C TYR A 334 -7.29 -9.77 7.15
N MET A 335 -6.95 -8.49 7.10
CA MET A 335 -5.68 -7.99 7.62
C MET A 335 -5.53 -8.18 9.13
N HIS A 336 -6.64 -8.13 9.88
CA HIS A 336 -6.63 -8.36 11.33
C HIS A 336 -6.55 -9.83 11.73
N ASN A 337 -7.21 -10.71 10.97
CA ASN A 337 -7.42 -12.10 11.42
C ASN A 337 -6.58 -13.13 10.65
N GLN A 338 -6.14 -12.82 9.44
CA GLN A 338 -5.34 -13.70 8.59
C GLN A 338 -3.89 -13.24 8.64
N TYR A 339 -3.42 -12.54 7.61
CA TYR A 339 -2.13 -11.88 7.57
C TYR A 339 -2.25 -10.50 6.92
N ALA A 340 -1.33 -9.60 7.24
CA ALA A 340 -1.25 -8.27 6.67
C ALA A 340 -0.04 -8.16 5.73
N PRO A 341 -0.21 -7.65 4.49
CA PRO A 341 0.92 -7.34 3.62
C PRO A 341 1.83 -6.28 4.26
N SER A 342 3.15 -6.44 4.08
CA SER A 342 4.15 -5.47 4.56
C SER A 342 4.15 -4.19 3.72
N LEU A 343 3.79 -4.29 2.44
CA LEU A 343 3.67 -3.16 1.53
C LEU A 343 2.74 -3.51 0.37
N PHE A 344 1.96 -2.51 -0.06
CA PHE A 344 1.20 -2.54 -1.31
C PHE A 344 1.93 -1.70 -2.35
N ILE A 345 2.06 -2.20 -3.57
CA ILE A 345 2.70 -1.53 -4.71
C ILE A 345 1.75 -1.58 -5.91
N THR A 346 0.89 -0.58 -6.07
CA THR A 346 -0.06 -0.51 -7.18
C THR A 346 0.68 -0.24 -8.48
N CYS A 347 0.60 -1.19 -9.41
CA CYS A 347 1.25 -1.17 -10.71
C CYS A 347 0.30 -0.59 -11.76
N ALA A 348 0.15 0.74 -11.75
CA ALA A 348 -0.70 1.49 -12.66
C ALA A 348 0.09 1.98 -13.89
N MET A 349 0.78 1.08 -14.60
CA MET A 349 1.42 1.45 -15.87
C MET A 349 0.37 1.72 -16.95
N TYR A 350 -0.71 0.95 -16.89
CA TYR A 350 -1.96 1.19 -17.60
C TYR A 350 -3.10 1.23 -16.59
N SER A 351 -4.09 2.08 -16.82
CA SER A 351 -5.27 2.21 -15.97
C SER A 351 -6.57 2.22 -16.76
N GLY A 352 -7.40 1.22 -16.51
CA GLY A 352 -8.71 1.00 -17.14
C GLY A 352 -9.80 1.87 -16.54
N HIS A 353 -10.00 3.09 -17.03
CA HIS A 353 -10.99 4.02 -16.48
C HIS A 353 -12.44 3.68 -16.83
N ASP A 354 -12.66 2.93 -17.92
CA ASP A 354 -13.98 2.51 -18.39
C ASP A 354 -14.25 1.00 -18.26
N GLY A 355 -13.27 0.24 -17.78
CA GLY A 355 -13.41 -1.20 -17.64
C GLY A 355 -12.12 -1.89 -17.23
N ARG A 356 -12.18 -3.21 -17.13
CA ARG A 356 -11.13 -4.01 -16.47
C ARG A 356 -9.89 -4.27 -17.33
N TRP A 357 -9.98 -4.17 -18.65
CA TRP A 357 -8.92 -4.68 -19.55
C TRP A 357 -8.88 -4.07 -20.96
N SER A 358 -10.00 -3.61 -21.53
CA SER A 358 -10.08 -3.18 -22.94
C SER A 358 -9.94 -1.67 -23.19
N SER A 359 -10.13 -0.82 -22.17
CA SER A 359 -10.14 0.65 -22.28
C SER A 359 -9.08 1.32 -21.39
N ALA A 360 -7.97 0.64 -21.14
CA ALA A 360 -6.90 1.20 -20.32
C ALA A 360 -6.07 2.23 -21.08
N VAL A 361 -5.67 3.28 -20.35
CA VAL A 361 -4.77 4.33 -20.83
C VAL A 361 -3.42 4.13 -20.17
N GLU A 362 -2.33 4.34 -20.91
CA GLU A 362 -0.99 4.33 -20.35
C GLU A 362 -0.83 5.52 -19.39
N THR A 363 -0.71 5.24 -18.10
CA THR A 363 -0.59 6.24 -17.03
C THR A 363 0.81 6.30 -16.44
N LYS A 364 1.68 5.33 -16.78
CA LYS A 364 3.09 5.26 -16.37
C LYS A 364 3.29 5.54 -14.88
N THR A 365 2.44 4.99 -14.01
CA THR A 365 2.44 5.30 -12.59
C THR A 365 2.63 4.05 -11.74
N VAL A 366 3.43 4.16 -10.68
CA VAL A 366 3.51 3.17 -9.61
C VAL A 366 3.31 3.88 -8.28
N LEU A 367 2.48 3.31 -7.41
CA LEU A 367 2.22 3.86 -6.08
C LEU A 367 2.55 2.83 -5.01
N ALA A 368 2.94 3.27 -3.82
CA ALA A 368 3.14 2.37 -2.69
C ALA A 368 2.64 2.94 -1.36
N CYS A 369 2.11 2.08 -0.50
CA CYS A 369 1.69 2.41 0.86
C CYS A 369 1.60 1.12 1.69
N THR A 370 1.66 1.23 3.02
CA THR A 370 1.37 0.12 3.94
C THR A 370 -0.14 -0.05 4.21
N ASN A 371 -0.97 0.89 3.73
CA ASN A 371 -2.42 0.91 3.95
C ASN A 371 -3.18 0.86 2.61
N PRO A 372 -4.00 -0.17 2.35
CA PRO A 372 -4.66 -0.33 1.05
C PRO A 372 -5.71 0.76 0.78
N ALA A 373 -6.49 1.17 1.80
CA ALA A 373 -7.52 2.19 1.62
C ALA A 373 -6.93 3.56 1.24
N SER A 374 -5.84 3.97 1.91
CA SER A 374 -5.16 5.23 1.59
C SER A 374 -4.46 5.19 0.24
N LEU A 375 -3.90 4.03 -0.13
CA LEU A 375 -3.29 3.83 -1.45
C LEU A 375 -4.34 3.98 -2.56
N ASP A 376 -5.46 3.29 -2.43
CA ASP A 376 -6.54 3.36 -3.42
C ASP A 376 -7.22 4.72 -3.43
N TYR A 377 -7.33 5.42 -2.28
CA TYR A 377 -7.80 6.80 -2.24
C TYR A 377 -6.94 7.71 -3.14
N ILE A 378 -5.62 7.67 -2.96
CA ILE A 378 -4.69 8.47 -3.78
C ILE A 378 -4.67 7.99 -5.23
N ALA A 379 -4.67 6.68 -5.49
CA ALA A 379 -4.69 6.13 -6.83
C ALA A 379 -5.96 6.56 -7.61
N CYS A 380 -7.12 6.54 -6.95
CA CYS A 380 -8.36 7.06 -7.50
C CYS A 380 -8.24 8.55 -7.84
N LYS A 381 -7.83 9.35 -6.85
CA LYS A 381 -7.79 10.81 -6.93
C LYS A 381 -6.78 11.34 -7.94
N GLN A 382 -5.58 10.76 -7.99
CA GLN A 382 -4.45 11.27 -8.76
C GLN A 382 -4.26 10.61 -10.12
N VAL A 383 -4.80 9.39 -10.31
CA VAL A 383 -4.49 8.60 -11.51
C VAL A 383 -5.73 8.32 -12.35
N ILE A 384 -6.69 7.54 -11.84
CA ILE A 384 -7.74 6.97 -12.70
C ILE A 384 -9.00 7.85 -12.81
N SER A 385 -9.38 8.60 -11.77
CA SER A 385 -10.54 9.51 -11.83
C SER A 385 -10.35 10.63 -12.86
N PRO A 386 -9.18 11.29 -12.99
CA PRO A 386 -8.95 12.30 -14.01
C PRO A 386 -9.14 11.80 -15.46
N LEU A 387 -9.02 10.50 -15.71
CA LEU A 387 -9.14 9.93 -17.06
C LEU A 387 -10.58 9.82 -17.55
N ARG A 388 -11.54 9.67 -16.63
CA ARG A 388 -12.93 9.30 -16.96
C ARG A 388 -13.80 10.52 -17.29
N GLY A 389 -13.47 11.69 -16.75
CA GLY A 389 -14.22 12.93 -16.96
C GLY A 389 -15.58 13.00 -16.25
N ASP A 390 -15.99 11.95 -15.52
CA ASP A 390 -17.15 11.92 -14.63
C ASP A 390 -16.72 11.69 -13.16
N SER A 391 -17.68 11.70 -12.24
CA SER A 391 -17.43 11.54 -10.80
C SER A 391 -17.52 10.10 -10.29
N VAL A 392 -17.63 9.08 -11.16
CA VAL A 392 -17.86 7.69 -10.73
C VAL A 392 -16.65 7.11 -9.98
N LEU A 393 -15.46 7.55 -10.35
CA LEU A 393 -14.19 7.12 -9.75
C LEU A 393 -13.65 8.11 -8.71
N ASP A 394 -14.36 9.20 -8.45
CA ASP A 394 -13.95 10.20 -7.47
C ASP A 394 -14.12 9.62 -6.05
N PRO A 395 -13.03 9.44 -5.29
CA PRO A 395 -13.09 8.82 -3.96
C PRO A 395 -13.72 9.75 -2.90
N ASP A 396 -13.99 11.01 -3.23
CA ASP A 396 -14.64 11.98 -2.36
C ASP A 396 -16.19 11.97 -2.51
N ILE A 397 -16.72 11.36 -3.58
CA ILE A 397 -18.16 11.27 -3.85
C ILE A 397 -18.73 9.96 -3.34
N ASP A 398 -19.98 9.98 -2.85
CA ASP A 398 -20.67 8.81 -2.29
C ASP A 398 -21.05 7.76 -3.35
N GLN A 399 -20.04 7.04 -3.82
CA GLN A 399 -20.06 6.04 -4.87
C GLN A 399 -19.38 4.75 -4.38
N PRO A 400 -19.51 3.64 -5.11
CA PRO A 400 -18.93 2.35 -4.72
C PRO A 400 -17.43 2.42 -4.39
N VAL A 401 -16.66 3.23 -5.13
CA VAL A 401 -15.24 3.47 -4.84
C VAL A 401 -15.07 3.98 -3.41
N ARG A 402 -15.68 5.12 -3.07
CA ARG A 402 -15.62 5.68 -1.73
C ARG A 402 -16.13 4.71 -0.67
N ARG A 403 -17.23 4.00 -0.93
CA ARG A 403 -17.82 3.05 0.01
C ARG A 403 -16.90 1.88 0.32
N GLN A 404 -16.23 1.33 -0.68
CA GLN A 404 -15.19 0.31 -0.50
C GLN A 404 -14.04 0.81 0.38
N LEU A 405 -13.58 2.04 0.19
CA LEU A 405 -12.52 2.61 1.01
C LEU A 405 -12.99 2.88 2.45
N LEU A 406 -14.23 3.36 2.63
CA LEU A 406 -14.85 3.58 3.93
C LEU A 406 -14.96 2.28 4.73
N GLY A 407 -15.46 1.19 4.14
CA GLY A 407 -15.56 -0.09 4.86
C GLY A 407 -14.21 -0.60 5.35
N CYS A 408 -13.13 -0.33 4.61
CA CYS A 408 -11.77 -0.66 5.02
C CYS A 408 -11.27 0.26 6.16
N ALA A 409 -11.47 1.58 6.01
CA ALA A 409 -11.05 2.58 6.99
C ALA A 409 -11.82 2.48 8.33
N ASP A 410 -13.14 2.23 8.29
CA ASP A 410 -13.99 2.03 9.47
C ASP A 410 -13.64 0.72 10.19
N GLY A 411 -13.13 -0.27 9.46
CA GLY A 411 -12.49 -1.46 10.01
C GLY A 411 -11.08 -1.22 10.58
N GLY A 412 -10.61 0.03 10.62
CA GLY A 412 -9.31 0.41 11.20
C GLY A 412 -8.11 0.21 10.26
N VAL A 413 -8.33 0.02 8.97
CA VAL A 413 -7.27 -0.18 7.98
C VAL A 413 -7.16 1.02 7.06
N GLY A 414 -6.12 1.83 7.28
CA GLY A 414 -5.87 3.06 6.54
C GLY A 414 -6.83 4.21 6.86
N THR A 415 -6.79 5.23 6.02
CA THR A 415 -7.66 6.41 6.11
C THR A 415 -7.93 6.99 4.73
N ILE A 416 -9.06 7.68 4.58
CA ILE A 416 -9.41 8.48 3.41
C ILE A 416 -9.50 9.97 3.75
N ASP A 417 -9.06 10.36 4.95
CA ASP A 417 -8.95 11.76 5.33
C ASP A 417 -7.67 12.34 4.70
N PRO A 418 -7.78 13.28 3.75
CA PRO A 418 -6.60 13.84 3.09
C PRO A 418 -5.68 14.59 4.07
N ALA A 419 -6.18 15.10 5.20
CA ALA A 419 -5.33 15.75 6.21
C ALA A 419 -4.37 14.77 6.91
N ARG A 420 -4.69 13.46 6.85
CA ARG A 420 -3.90 12.39 7.46
C ARG A 420 -2.94 11.71 6.48
N ILE A 421 -3.02 12.04 5.19
CA ILE A 421 -2.21 11.42 4.14
C ILE A 421 -1.12 12.39 3.68
N GLU A 422 0.13 12.01 3.87
CA GLU A 422 1.28 12.65 3.24
C GLU A 422 1.51 11.98 1.88
N LEU A 423 1.32 12.74 0.80
CA LEU A 423 1.67 12.32 -0.54
C LEU A 423 3.13 12.71 -0.84
N VAL A 424 4.00 11.71 -0.97
CA VAL A 424 5.38 11.88 -1.41
C VAL A 424 5.46 11.47 -2.87
N GLN A 425 5.69 12.43 -3.76
CA GLN A 425 5.64 12.20 -5.21
C GLN A 425 6.98 12.43 -5.91
N TYR A 426 7.17 11.72 -7.02
CA TYR A 426 8.24 12.00 -7.98
C TYR A 426 7.72 11.85 -9.42
N ASP A 427 8.04 12.82 -10.26
CA ASP A 427 7.66 12.85 -11.67
C ASP A 427 8.93 12.86 -12.52
N PHE A 428 9.12 11.86 -13.37
CA PHE A 428 10.30 11.81 -14.24
C PHE A 428 10.29 12.89 -15.34
N ASP A 429 9.13 13.40 -15.74
CA ASP A 429 9.03 14.51 -16.71
C ASP A 429 9.26 15.86 -16.04
N ASN A 430 9.01 15.96 -14.73
CA ASN A 430 9.18 17.17 -13.93
C ASN A 430 9.91 16.82 -12.62
N PRO A 431 11.22 16.48 -12.70
CA PRO A 431 11.95 16.05 -11.52
C PRO A 431 12.00 17.19 -10.50
N SER A 432 11.65 16.87 -9.27
CA SER A 432 11.82 17.75 -8.12
C SER A 432 12.66 17.03 -7.07
N ALA A 433 13.67 17.71 -6.52
CA ALA A 433 14.38 17.21 -5.36
C ALA A 433 13.39 16.90 -4.23
N THR A 434 13.48 15.69 -3.66
CA THR A 434 12.71 15.32 -2.47
C THR A 434 13.59 15.39 -1.23
N ARG A 435 12.98 15.42 -0.04
CA ARG A 435 13.73 15.36 1.22
C ARG A 435 14.62 14.11 1.30
N ILE A 436 14.15 13.00 0.74
CA ILE A 436 14.87 11.73 0.69
C ILE A 436 16.09 11.84 -0.24
N ASP A 437 15.99 12.56 -1.36
CA ASP A 437 17.14 12.79 -2.24
C ASP A 437 18.24 13.57 -1.51
N ILE A 438 17.87 14.55 -0.68
CA ILE A 438 18.82 15.27 0.18
C ILE A 438 19.45 14.33 1.22
N ASP A 439 18.63 13.56 1.94
CA ASP A 439 19.13 12.68 3.00
C ASP A 439 20.05 11.59 2.41
N ASN A 440 19.71 11.03 1.24
CA ASN A 440 20.56 10.08 0.51
C ASN A 440 21.87 10.72 0.04
N ALA A 441 21.82 11.92 -0.53
CA ALA A 441 23.01 12.65 -0.95
C ALA A 441 23.94 12.95 0.25
N ILE A 442 23.38 13.26 1.42
CA ILE A 442 24.14 13.43 2.66
C ILE A 442 24.77 12.11 3.11
N LEU A 443 24.05 10.99 3.03
CA LEU A 443 24.56 9.67 3.40
C LEU A 443 25.71 9.26 2.48
N ASP A 444 25.56 9.42 1.16
CA ASP A 444 26.60 9.11 0.17
C ASP A 444 27.85 9.99 0.36
N LEU A 445 27.67 11.31 0.58
CA LEU A 445 28.76 12.21 0.92
C LEU A 445 29.51 11.75 2.18
N LYS A 446 28.78 11.30 3.21
CA LYS A 446 29.37 10.82 4.48
C LYS A 446 30.07 9.47 4.36
N SER A 447 29.63 8.60 3.46
CA SER A 447 30.29 7.31 3.20
C SER A 447 31.47 7.41 2.24
N GLY A 448 31.82 8.61 1.76
CA GLY A 448 32.88 8.82 0.79
C GLY A 448 32.49 8.39 -0.63
N GLY A 449 31.20 8.43 -0.94
CA GLY A 449 30.66 8.16 -2.27
C GLY A 449 30.94 9.28 -3.27
N ALA A 450 30.24 9.24 -4.40
CA ALA A 450 30.49 10.16 -5.52
C ALA A 450 29.88 11.55 -5.31
N THR A 451 28.92 11.68 -4.39
CA THR A 451 28.21 12.93 -4.12
C THR A 451 29.13 13.96 -3.47
N THR A 452 29.13 15.19 -3.98
CA THR A 452 29.89 16.31 -3.41
C THR A 452 29.03 17.17 -2.47
N GLU A 453 29.67 18.00 -1.65
CA GLU A 453 28.97 18.99 -0.82
C GLU A 453 28.15 19.98 -1.68
N THR A 454 28.61 20.27 -2.90
CA THR A 454 27.90 21.13 -3.85
C THR A 454 26.61 20.49 -4.32
N ASP A 455 26.62 19.18 -4.58
CA ASP A 455 25.43 18.43 -5.01
C ASP A 455 24.36 18.43 -3.92
N VAL A 456 24.76 18.20 -2.65
CA VAL A 456 23.85 18.30 -1.51
C VAL A 456 23.24 19.70 -1.40
N LYS A 457 24.04 20.76 -1.53
CA LYS A 457 23.57 22.15 -1.47
C LYS A 457 22.60 22.48 -2.62
N ASN A 458 22.86 21.96 -3.81
CA ASN A 458 21.99 22.15 -4.96
C ASN A 458 20.65 21.44 -4.76
N LEU A 459 20.65 20.20 -4.27
CA LEU A 459 19.42 19.47 -3.92
C LEU A 459 18.60 20.17 -2.83
N ILE A 460 19.26 20.72 -1.81
CA ILE A 460 18.57 21.53 -0.79
C ILE A 460 17.94 22.77 -1.42
N ARG A 461 18.66 23.47 -2.31
CA ARG A 461 18.12 24.66 -2.98
C ARG A 461 16.90 24.30 -3.83
N GLU A 462 17.01 23.27 -4.66
CA GLU A 462 15.92 22.79 -5.50
C GLU A 462 14.69 22.37 -4.68
N TYR A 463 14.90 21.66 -3.56
CA TYR A 463 13.83 21.27 -2.64
C TYR A 463 13.14 22.48 -2.00
N MET A 464 13.89 23.54 -1.68
CA MET A 464 13.35 24.77 -1.09
C MET A 464 12.67 25.68 -2.13
N GLU A 465 13.00 25.53 -3.42
CA GLU A 465 12.43 26.28 -4.53
C GLU A 465 11.22 25.57 -5.17
N THR A 466 10.98 24.31 -4.81
CA THR A 466 9.79 23.55 -5.23
C THR A 466 8.53 24.14 -4.54
N PRO A 467 7.51 24.62 -5.29
CA PRO A 467 6.36 25.34 -4.76
C PRO A 467 5.48 24.61 -3.74
#